data_AF-A0A3N0ZBK5-F1
#
_entry.id   AF-A0A3N0ZBK5-F1
#
_cell.length_a   1.000
_cell.length_b   1.000
_cell.length_c   1.000
_cell.angle_alpha   90.00
_cell.angle_beta   90.00
_cell.angle_gamma   90.00
#
_symmetry.space_group_name_H-M   'P 1'
#
loop_
_entity.id
_entity.type
_entity.pdbx_description
1 polymer ?
#
loop_
_entity_poly.entity_id
_entity_poly.type
_entity_poly.pdbx_seq_one_letter_code
_entity_poly.pdbx_strand_id
1 'polypeptide(L)'
;MVVYDDTLGLENLIQKTIRVAQRYSTCALHTPTAIPLPATPYVALPAPESMQVDSYRLTRAERQRRIQQHLCWYCGGEDHAIAACPIRPPRPAVSTIQLPARIAPLTRTTVHILNSHVCVSAKALIDSGSAGNFISNQILQKLNVRRKRCQQDLRIQTIQGKPLGRGHIRHFSPTLTLRIGCLHMEDITFMWATLALELPLLSNVSSNNEMINPSSTTYL
;
A
#
# COMPACT_ATOMS: atom_id res chain seq x y z
N MET A 1 15.39 -36.80 9.52
CA MET A 1 16.06 -36.29 8.30
C MET A 1 15.03 -35.47 7.55
N VAL A 2 15.07 -34.14 7.67
CA VAL A 2 14.06 -33.24 7.09
C VAL A 2 14.56 -32.86 5.70
N VAL A 3 13.86 -33.34 4.67
CA VAL A 3 14.10 -32.92 3.28
C VAL A 3 13.45 -31.55 3.13
N TYR A 4 14.27 -30.51 2.97
CA TYR A 4 13.79 -29.16 2.67
C TYR A 4 13.31 -29.13 1.21
N ASP A 5 12.03 -28.81 1.03
CA ASP A 5 11.44 -28.57 -0.29
C ASP A 5 11.72 -27.11 -0.68
N ASP A 6 12.86 -26.89 -1.34
CA ASP A 6 13.31 -25.59 -1.84
C ASP A 6 12.46 -25.17 -3.07
N THR A 7 11.22 -24.75 -2.80
CA THR A 7 10.29 -24.26 -3.83
C THR A 7 10.75 -22.94 -4.49
N LEU A 8 11.82 -22.33 -3.99
CA LEU A 8 12.52 -21.18 -4.58
C LEU A 8 14.00 -21.51 -4.73
N GLY A 9 14.32 -22.36 -5.72
CA GLY A 9 15.71 -22.69 -6.06
C GLY A 9 16.58 -21.44 -6.24
N LEU A 10 17.82 -21.51 -5.78
CA LEU A 10 18.82 -20.44 -5.76
C LEU A 10 18.91 -19.66 -7.09
N GLU A 11 18.79 -20.36 -8.22
CA GLU A 11 18.82 -19.73 -9.55
C GLU A 11 17.64 -18.78 -9.80
N ASN A 12 16.45 -19.12 -9.32
CA ASN A 12 15.27 -18.27 -9.43
C ASN A 12 15.45 -16.98 -8.63
N LEU A 13 16.07 -17.10 -7.45
CA LEU A 13 16.43 -15.96 -6.61
C LEU A 13 17.46 -15.09 -7.33
N ILE A 14 18.55 -15.68 -7.83
CA ILE A 14 19.59 -14.97 -8.59
C ILE A 14 19.00 -14.20 -9.78
N GLN A 15 18.15 -14.84 -10.59
CA GLN A 15 17.51 -14.20 -11.74
C GLN A 15 16.62 -13.02 -11.35
N LYS A 16 15.87 -13.14 -10.25
CA LYS A 16 15.02 -12.05 -9.75
C LYS A 16 15.85 -10.86 -9.28
N THR A 17 16.94 -11.10 -8.57
CA THR A 17 17.82 -10.04 -8.04
C THR A 17 18.52 -9.28 -9.17
N ILE A 18 19.01 -9.99 -10.19
CA ILE A 18 19.61 -9.38 -11.40
C ILE A 18 18.59 -8.44 -12.08
N ARG A 19 17.35 -8.90 -12.25
CA ARG A 19 16.30 -8.11 -12.90
C ARG A 19 15.95 -6.84 -12.13
N VAL A 20 15.98 -6.87 -10.80
CA VAL A 20 15.77 -5.69 -9.96
C VAL A 20 16.93 -4.70 -10.10
N ALA A 21 18.17 -5.18 -10.05
CA ALA A 21 19.36 -4.35 -10.20
C ALA A 21 19.38 -3.63 -11.55
N GLN A 22 19.09 -4.34 -12.64
CA GLN A 22 19.03 -3.75 -13.99
C GLN A 22 17.98 -2.62 -14.08
N ARG A 23 16.79 -2.82 -13.49
CA ARG A 23 15.76 -1.77 -13.44
C ARG A 23 16.22 -0.56 -12.65
N TYR A 24 16.88 -0.78 -11.52
CA TYR A 24 17.41 0.31 -10.70
C TYR A 24 18.48 1.11 -11.45
N SER A 25 19.39 0.44 -12.15
CA SER A 25 20.42 1.07 -12.99
C SER A 25 19.81 1.87 -14.15
N THR A 26 18.78 1.36 -14.82
CA THR A 26 18.09 2.13 -15.87
C THR A 26 17.39 3.37 -15.34
N CYS A 27 16.86 3.33 -14.11
CA CYS A 27 16.25 4.51 -13.48
C CYS A 27 17.31 5.53 -13.00
N ALA A 28 18.52 5.07 -12.63
CA ALA A 28 19.59 5.94 -12.10
C ALA A 28 20.29 6.80 -13.16
N LEU A 29 20.22 6.45 -14.45
CA LEU A 29 20.83 7.24 -15.54
C LEU A 29 20.09 8.55 -15.87
N HIS A 30 18.98 8.84 -15.18
CA HIS A 30 18.17 10.04 -15.41
C HIS A 30 18.45 11.20 -14.44
N THR A 31 19.58 11.20 -13.72
CA THR A 31 20.04 12.40 -12.99
C THR A 31 20.71 13.38 -13.96
N PRO A 32 20.22 14.62 -14.13
CA PRO A 32 20.88 15.61 -14.97
C PRO A 32 22.17 16.10 -14.30
N THR A 33 23.30 15.85 -14.94
CA THR A 33 24.61 16.39 -14.56
C THR A 33 24.63 17.89 -14.80
N ALA A 34 24.79 18.69 -13.75
CA ALA A 34 24.88 20.15 -13.85
C ALA A 34 26.26 20.57 -14.41
N ILE A 35 26.27 21.25 -15.55
CA ILE A 35 27.45 21.94 -16.10
C ILE A 35 27.43 23.39 -15.56
N PRO A 36 28.51 23.94 -14.99
CA PRO A 36 28.55 25.34 -14.58
C PRO A 36 28.96 26.25 -15.75
N LEU A 37 28.17 27.29 -16.04
CA LEU A 37 28.52 28.39 -16.96
C LEU A 37 28.57 29.75 -16.24
N PRO A 38 29.34 30.73 -16.76
CA PRO A 38 29.78 31.92 -16.05
C PRO A 38 28.70 33.02 -15.95
N ALA A 39 28.81 33.82 -14.89
CA ALA A 39 27.85 34.83 -14.48
C ALA A 39 27.73 36.01 -15.46
N THR A 40 26.51 36.24 -15.95
CA THR A 40 26.02 37.50 -16.52
C THR A 40 24.75 37.95 -15.76
N PRO A 41 24.47 39.27 -15.69
CA PRO A 41 23.47 39.80 -14.77
C PRO A 41 22.05 39.37 -15.15
N TYR A 42 21.39 38.72 -14.19
CA TYR A 42 20.13 37.99 -14.32
C TYR A 42 18.94 38.97 -14.41
N VAL A 43 18.42 39.18 -15.63
CA VAL A 43 17.00 39.50 -15.82
C VAL A 43 16.24 38.29 -15.31
N ALA A 44 15.34 38.50 -14.35
CA ALA A 44 14.54 37.42 -13.77
C ALA A 44 13.63 36.79 -14.85
N LEU A 45 14.13 35.73 -15.46
CA LEU A 45 13.32 34.81 -16.24
C LEU A 45 12.26 34.22 -15.29
N PRO A 46 10.98 34.13 -15.71
CA PRO A 46 9.99 33.41 -14.94
C PRO A 46 10.51 32.00 -14.69
N ALA A 47 10.37 31.54 -13.45
CA ALA A 47 10.85 30.23 -13.03
C ALA A 47 10.41 29.17 -14.06
N PRO A 48 11.30 28.25 -14.48
CA PRO A 48 10.90 27.17 -15.36
C PRO A 48 9.76 26.44 -14.66
N GLU A 49 8.57 26.48 -15.25
CA GLU A 49 7.46 25.65 -14.79
C GLU A 49 8.01 24.23 -14.64
N SER A 50 7.82 23.66 -13.45
CA SER A 50 8.17 22.27 -13.19
C SER A 50 7.67 21.44 -14.37
N MET A 51 8.57 20.69 -15.04
CA MET A 51 8.19 19.84 -16.17
C MET A 51 6.92 19.07 -15.79
N GLN A 52 5.80 19.44 -16.40
CA GLN A 52 4.50 18.90 -16.04
C GLN A 52 4.40 17.49 -16.65
N VAL A 53 4.91 16.50 -15.93
CA VAL A 53 4.91 15.07 -16.32
C VAL A 53 3.46 14.49 -16.31
N ASP A 54 2.47 15.26 -15.87
CA ASP A 54 1.08 14.85 -15.73
C ASP A 54 0.19 15.12 -16.97
N SER A 55 0.77 15.37 -18.14
CA SER A 55 0.01 15.64 -19.38
C SER A 55 -0.72 14.43 -19.99
N TYR A 56 -0.86 13.31 -19.26
CA TYR A 56 -1.60 12.13 -19.71
C TYR A 56 -3.01 11.96 -19.11
N ARG A 57 -3.37 12.74 -18.08
CA ARG A 57 -4.71 12.66 -17.48
C ARG A 57 -5.62 13.74 -18.04
N LEU A 58 -6.60 13.34 -18.85
CA LEU A 58 -7.69 14.24 -19.26
C LEU A 58 -8.31 14.87 -18.01
N THR A 59 -8.45 16.19 -18.01
CA THR A 59 -9.21 16.90 -16.97
C THR A 59 -10.65 16.37 -16.94
N ARG A 60 -11.35 16.53 -15.82
CA ARG A 60 -12.75 16.09 -15.72
C ARG A 60 -13.63 16.74 -16.79
N ALA A 61 -13.41 18.03 -17.06
CA ALA A 61 -14.11 18.76 -18.11
C ALA A 61 -13.79 18.20 -19.51
N GLU A 62 -12.52 17.96 -19.82
CA GLU A 62 -12.11 17.40 -21.11
C GLU A 62 -12.62 15.97 -21.30
N ARG A 63 -12.59 15.13 -20.26
CA ARG A 63 -13.17 13.79 -20.29
C ARG A 63 -14.67 13.86 -20.61
N GLN A 64 -15.40 14.73 -19.93
CA GLN A 64 -16.84 14.85 -20.12
C GLN A 64 -17.18 15.37 -21.53
N ARG A 65 -16.42 16.34 -22.03
CA ARG A 65 -16.52 16.83 -23.41
C ARG A 65 -16.32 15.70 -24.42
N ARG A 66 -15.25 14.90 -24.28
CA ARG A 66 -14.98 13.78 -25.20
C ARG A 66 -16.04 12.68 -25.13
N ILE A 67 -16.63 12.43 -23.97
CA ILE A 67 -17.77 11.50 -23.84
C ILE A 67 -18.99 12.03 -24.59
N GLN A 68 -19.36 13.29 -24.35
CA GLN A 68 -20.55 13.91 -24.94
C GLN A 68 -20.44 14.06 -26.46
N GLN A 69 -19.23 14.33 -26.95
CA GLN A 69 -18.96 14.56 -28.37
C GLN A 69 -18.40 13.31 -29.07
N HIS A 70 -18.40 12.15 -28.42
CA HIS A 70 -17.90 10.88 -28.98
C HIS A 70 -16.47 10.96 -29.56
N LEU A 71 -15.60 11.73 -28.92
CA LEU A 71 -14.23 11.99 -29.38
C LEU A 71 -13.24 10.91 -28.92
N CYS A 72 -12.17 10.77 -29.67
CA CYS A 72 -11.07 9.87 -29.34
C CYS A 72 -10.44 10.21 -27.97
N TRP A 73 -10.33 9.21 -27.11
CA TRP A 73 -9.78 9.38 -25.76
C TRP A 73 -8.27 9.66 -25.72
N TYR A 74 -7.56 9.49 -26.84
CA TYR A 74 -6.15 9.82 -26.98
C TYR A 74 -5.98 11.23 -27.59
N CYS A 75 -6.25 11.39 -28.88
CA CYS A 75 -5.99 12.64 -29.60
C CYS A 75 -7.13 13.67 -29.53
N GLY A 76 -8.35 13.27 -29.13
CA GLY A 76 -9.52 14.15 -29.14
C GLY A 76 -10.16 14.38 -30.51
N GLY A 77 -9.73 13.65 -31.55
CA GLY A 77 -10.31 13.71 -32.88
C GLY A 77 -11.67 13.01 -32.97
N GLU A 78 -12.43 13.41 -33.98
CA GLU A 78 -13.72 12.83 -34.36
C GLU A 78 -13.49 11.51 -35.15
N ASP A 79 -14.56 10.72 -35.33
CA ASP A 79 -14.60 9.52 -36.19
C ASP A 79 -13.79 8.28 -35.80
N HIS A 80 -13.08 8.25 -34.66
CA HIS A 80 -12.35 7.04 -34.26
C HIS A 80 -12.26 6.80 -32.74
N ALA A 81 -12.24 5.51 -32.38
CA ALA A 81 -11.96 5.09 -31.01
C ALA A 81 -10.46 5.11 -30.73
N ILE A 82 -10.10 5.15 -29.43
CA ILE A 82 -8.70 5.10 -28.97
C ILE A 82 -7.88 3.93 -29.54
N ALA A 83 -8.53 2.82 -29.88
CA ALA A 83 -7.89 1.66 -30.48
C ALA A 83 -7.37 1.92 -31.90
N ALA A 84 -8.06 2.75 -32.67
CA ALA A 84 -7.78 3.06 -34.07
C ALA A 84 -7.11 4.44 -34.25
N CYS A 85 -6.63 5.05 -33.17
CA CYS A 85 -6.06 6.39 -33.23
C CYS A 85 -4.71 6.39 -33.96
N PRO A 86 -4.56 7.15 -35.06
CA PRO A 86 -3.38 7.08 -35.94
C PRO A 86 -2.11 7.63 -35.27
N ILE A 87 -2.26 8.54 -34.30
CA ILE A 87 -1.14 9.15 -33.58
C ILE A 87 -0.85 8.46 -32.24
N ARG A 88 -1.57 7.39 -31.91
CA ARG A 88 -1.34 6.66 -30.68
C ARG A 88 -0.08 5.81 -30.84
N PRO A 89 0.95 5.99 -29.99
CA PRO A 89 2.16 5.20 -30.10
C PRO A 89 1.79 3.71 -30.03
N PRO A 90 2.41 2.86 -30.87
CA PRO A 90 2.26 1.41 -30.76
C PRO A 90 2.58 1.07 -29.31
N ARG A 91 1.63 0.40 -28.63
CA ARG A 91 1.95 -0.07 -27.28
C ARG A 91 3.22 -0.92 -27.44
N PRO A 92 4.32 -0.64 -26.71
CA PRO A 92 5.30 -1.70 -26.52
C PRO A 92 4.48 -2.88 -26.03
N ALA A 93 4.71 -4.06 -26.60
CA ALA A 93 4.10 -5.29 -26.13
C ALA A 93 4.60 -5.55 -24.71
N VAL A 94 4.07 -4.79 -23.74
CA VAL A 94 4.06 -5.16 -22.34
C VAL A 94 3.28 -6.43 -22.38
N SER A 95 4.04 -7.53 -22.34
CA SER A 95 3.57 -8.90 -22.47
C SER A 95 2.21 -8.98 -21.78
N THR A 96 1.13 -9.01 -22.57
CA THR A 96 -0.19 -9.41 -22.10
C THR A 96 -0.11 -10.91 -21.92
N ILE A 97 0.78 -11.35 -21.01
CA ILE A 97 0.56 -12.62 -20.35
C ILE A 97 -0.73 -12.34 -19.60
N GLN A 98 -1.85 -12.77 -20.18
CA GLN A 98 -3.07 -13.05 -19.45
C GLN A 98 -2.70 -14.18 -18.49
N LEU A 99 -1.92 -13.87 -17.44
CA LEU A 99 -1.98 -14.72 -16.28
C LEU A 99 -3.44 -14.62 -15.84
N PRO A 100 -4.15 -15.74 -15.67
CA PRO A 100 -5.41 -15.70 -14.96
C PRO A 100 -5.14 -14.90 -13.69
N ALA A 101 -6.07 -13.99 -13.33
CA ALA A 101 -5.98 -13.25 -12.09
C ALA A 101 -5.84 -14.28 -10.97
N ARG A 102 -4.60 -14.58 -10.58
CA ARG A 102 -4.33 -15.44 -9.45
C ARG A 102 -4.70 -14.56 -8.28
N ILE A 103 -5.94 -14.69 -7.84
CA ILE A 103 -6.37 -14.21 -6.55
C ILE A 103 -5.56 -15.06 -5.57
N ALA A 104 -4.36 -14.58 -5.24
CA ALA A 104 -3.60 -15.16 -4.17
C ALA A 104 -4.49 -15.06 -2.93
N PRO A 105 -4.69 -16.16 -2.18
CA PRO A 105 -5.41 -16.05 -0.92
C PRO A 105 -4.70 -15.00 -0.07
N LEU A 106 -5.47 -14.19 0.65
CA LEU A 106 -4.92 -13.24 1.62
C LEU A 106 -4.15 -14.04 2.67
N THR A 107 -2.83 -14.13 2.51
CA THR A 107 -1.96 -14.88 3.39
C THR A 107 -1.83 -14.11 4.70
N ARG A 108 -2.33 -14.73 5.77
CA ARG A 108 -2.16 -14.23 7.13
C ARG A 108 -0.90 -14.82 7.75
N THR A 109 0.14 -14.02 7.79
CA THR A 109 1.44 -14.36 8.37
C THR A 109 1.33 -14.35 9.90
N THR A 110 1.86 -15.37 10.57
CA THR A 110 1.98 -15.32 12.03
C THR A 110 3.07 -14.33 12.41
N VAL A 111 2.74 -13.38 13.29
CA VAL A 111 3.67 -12.40 13.83
C VAL A 111 3.62 -12.42 15.35
N HIS A 112 4.67 -11.92 15.98
CA HIS A 112 4.74 -11.69 17.41
C HIS A 112 4.92 -10.20 17.65
N ILE A 113 4.08 -9.62 18.49
CA ILE A 113 4.16 -8.22 18.89
C ILE A 113 4.58 -8.18 20.34
N LEU A 114 5.65 -7.47 20.63
CA LEU A 114 6.28 -7.44 21.94
C LEU A 114 6.27 -6.02 22.50
N ASN A 115 6.10 -5.94 23.82
CA ASN A 115 6.55 -4.81 24.62
C ASN A 115 7.54 -5.31 25.69
N SER A 116 7.92 -4.44 26.63
CA SER A 116 8.88 -4.76 27.69
C SER A 116 8.47 -5.91 28.63
N HIS A 117 7.20 -6.32 28.63
CA HIS A 117 6.66 -7.27 29.61
C HIS A 117 5.90 -8.45 28.99
N VAL A 118 5.40 -8.32 27.76
CA VAL A 118 4.44 -9.24 27.15
C VAL A 118 4.77 -9.44 25.67
N CYS A 119 4.60 -10.68 25.20
CA CYS A 119 4.64 -11.07 23.80
C CYS A 119 3.28 -11.65 23.39
N VAL A 120 2.67 -11.08 22.36
CA VAL A 120 1.38 -11.54 21.83
C VAL A 120 1.58 -12.07 20.41
N SER A 121 1.23 -13.35 20.20
CA SER A 121 1.19 -13.93 18.85
C SER A 121 -0.11 -13.56 18.14
N ALA A 122 -0.02 -13.26 16.86
CA ALA A 122 -1.17 -12.88 16.08
C ALA A 122 -1.04 -13.13 14.57
N LYS A 123 -2.16 -13.02 13.86
CA LYS A 123 -2.24 -13.19 12.41
C LYS A 123 -2.26 -11.86 11.68
N ALA A 124 -1.28 -11.66 10.79
CA ALA A 124 -1.07 -10.44 10.05
C ALA A 124 -1.17 -10.58 8.52
N LEU A 125 -2.07 -9.83 7.90
CA LEU A 125 -2.10 -9.40 6.51
C LEU A 125 -1.01 -8.36 6.24
N ILE A 126 -0.14 -8.66 5.28
CA ILE A 126 0.87 -7.72 4.80
C ILE A 126 0.30 -7.03 3.56
N ASP A 127 0.05 -5.72 3.67
CA ASP A 127 -0.58 -4.93 2.61
C ASP A 127 0.28 -3.71 2.27
N SER A 128 1.03 -3.80 1.18
CA SER A 128 1.84 -2.68 0.67
C SER A 128 0.99 -1.52 0.13
N GLY A 129 -0.31 -1.73 -0.08
CA GLY A 129 -1.26 -0.70 -0.50
C GLY A 129 -1.84 0.10 0.67
N SER A 130 -1.52 -0.27 1.92
CA SER A 130 -1.98 0.45 3.10
C SER A 130 -1.15 1.71 3.34
N ALA A 131 -1.81 2.79 3.79
CA ALA A 131 -1.14 4.06 4.10
C ALA A 131 -0.51 4.09 5.51
N GLY A 132 -0.65 3.01 6.29
CA GLY A 132 -0.15 2.94 7.65
C GLY A 132 -0.33 1.58 8.28
N ASN A 133 0.30 1.39 9.44
CA ASN A 133 0.23 0.15 10.21
C ASN A 133 -0.93 0.22 11.19
N PHE A 134 -1.90 -0.67 11.05
CA PHE A 134 -3.07 -0.72 11.93
C PHE A 134 -2.98 -1.91 12.89
N ILE A 135 -3.59 -1.74 14.06
CA ILE A 135 -3.70 -2.79 15.08
C ILE A 135 -5.10 -2.81 15.68
N SER A 136 -5.58 -4.00 16.03
CA SER A 136 -6.88 -4.13 16.69
C SER A 136 -6.80 -3.78 18.20
N ASN A 137 -7.91 -3.29 18.73
CA ASN A 137 -8.03 -2.97 20.16
C ASN A 137 -7.83 -4.22 21.05
N GLN A 138 -8.21 -5.41 20.56
CA GLN A 138 -8.04 -6.66 21.31
C GLN A 138 -6.57 -6.98 21.59
N ILE A 139 -5.66 -6.78 20.61
CA ILE A 139 -4.23 -7.00 20.89
C ILE A 139 -3.70 -5.93 21.82
N LEU A 140 -4.08 -4.66 21.61
CA LEU A 140 -3.61 -3.57 22.46
C LEU A 140 -3.96 -3.81 23.93
N GLN A 141 -5.15 -4.36 24.19
CA GLN A 141 -5.56 -4.81 25.52
C GLN A 141 -4.66 -5.95 26.04
N LYS A 142 -4.40 -6.98 25.23
CA LYS A 142 -3.49 -8.09 25.60
C LYS A 142 -2.06 -7.64 25.88
N LEU A 143 -1.58 -6.64 25.16
CA LEU A 143 -0.26 -6.04 25.39
C LEU A 143 -0.24 -5.14 26.63
N ASN A 144 -1.39 -4.76 27.20
CA ASN A 144 -1.49 -3.86 28.35
C ASN A 144 -0.75 -2.51 28.13
N VAL A 145 -0.83 -1.97 26.93
CA VAL A 145 -0.11 -0.73 26.56
C VAL A 145 -0.98 0.51 26.72
N ARG A 146 -0.38 1.57 27.27
CA ARG A 146 -1.04 2.88 27.37
C ARG A 146 -1.12 3.53 25.99
N ARG A 147 -2.33 3.90 25.60
CA ARG A 147 -2.62 4.56 24.32
C ARG A 147 -2.10 5.99 24.35
N LYS A 148 -1.34 6.39 23.34
CA LYS A 148 -0.91 7.78 23.16
C LYS A 148 -1.91 8.49 22.26
N ARG A 149 -2.43 9.63 22.70
CA ARG A 149 -3.30 10.46 21.87
C ARG A 149 -2.45 11.23 20.85
N CYS A 150 -2.89 11.25 19.60
CA CYS A 150 -2.30 12.09 18.59
C CYS A 150 -2.81 13.51 18.73
N GLN A 151 -1.95 14.50 18.47
CA GLN A 151 -2.38 15.89 18.36
C GLN A 151 -3.13 16.17 17.05
N GLN A 152 -2.90 15.34 16.03
CA GLN A 152 -3.54 15.47 14.71
C GLN A 152 -4.65 14.42 14.56
N ASP A 153 -5.81 14.86 14.07
CA ASP A 153 -6.95 13.98 13.79
C ASP A 153 -6.84 13.45 12.35
N LEU A 154 -6.40 12.21 12.19
CA LEU A 154 -6.11 11.63 10.88
C LEU A 154 -7.37 11.01 10.29
N ARG A 155 -7.81 11.52 9.14
CA ARG A 155 -8.99 11.01 8.44
C ARG A 155 -8.64 9.76 7.64
N ILE A 156 -9.34 8.66 7.86
CA ILE A 156 -9.19 7.45 7.04
C ILE A 156 -10.41 7.21 6.18
N GLN A 157 -10.17 6.92 4.90
CA GLN A 157 -11.19 6.52 3.95
C GLN A 157 -10.70 5.35 3.11
N THR A 158 -11.64 4.53 2.65
CA THR A 158 -11.42 3.57 1.57
C THR A 158 -11.11 4.29 0.25
N ILE A 159 -10.62 3.55 -0.74
CA ILE A 159 -10.44 4.07 -2.11
C ILE A 159 -11.75 4.57 -2.76
N GLN A 160 -12.90 4.21 -2.19
CA GLN A 160 -14.23 4.65 -2.60
C GLN A 160 -14.68 5.92 -1.87
N GLY A 161 -13.83 6.51 -1.01
CA GLY A 161 -14.15 7.69 -0.19
C GLY A 161 -14.98 7.41 1.07
N LYS A 162 -15.35 6.15 1.33
CA LYS A 162 -16.11 5.78 2.53
C LYS A 162 -15.21 5.75 3.77
N PRO A 163 -15.61 6.34 4.91
CA PRO A 163 -14.81 6.33 6.13
C PRO A 163 -14.62 4.93 6.71
N LEU A 164 -13.44 4.64 7.25
CA LEU A 164 -13.18 3.43 8.02
C LEU A 164 -13.59 3.64 9.49
N GLY A 165 -14.58 2.89 9.98
CA GLY A 165 -15.12 3.07 11.33
C GLY A 165 -15.74 4.46 11.53
N ARG A 166 -15.27 5.22 12.53
CA ARG A 166 -15.64 6.64 12.70
C ARG A 166 -14.98 7.58 11.69
N GLY A 167 -14.10 7.07 10.81
CA GLY A 167 -13.39 7.85 9.80
C GLY A 167 -12.19 8.63 10.33
N HIS A 168 -11.84 8.45 11.59
CA HIS A 168 -10.85 9.25 12.31
C HIS A 168 -9.94 8.38 13.18
N ILE A 169 -8.63 8.63 13.12
CA ILE A 169 -7.63 8.09 14.05
C ILE A 169 -7.11 9.20 14.92
N ARG A 170 -7.19 8.95 16.22
CA ARG A 170 -6.73 9.87 17.25
C ARG A 170 -5.73 9.25 18.21
N HIS A 171 -5.39 7.98 18.01
CA HIS A 171 -4.59 7.22 18.96
C HIS A 171 -3.59 6.30 18.28
N PHE A 172 -2.42 6.20 18.91
CA PHE A 172 -1.30 5.39 18.50
C PHE A 172 -0.84 4.52 19.67
N SER A 173 -0.26 3.37 19.35
CA SER A 173 0.50 2.60 20.34
C SER A 173 1.79 3.36 20.73
N PRO A 174 2.44 3.01 21.86
CA PRO A 174 3.87 3.25 21.98
C PRO A 174 4.64 2.48 20.88
N THR A 175 5.94 2.75 20.75
CA THR A 175 6.82 1.89 19.94
C THR A 175 6.81 0.48 20.52
N LEU A 176 6.58 -0.50 19.66
CA LEU A 176 6.54 -1.93 19.96
C LEU A 176 7.54 -2.65 19.06
N THR A 177 7.92 -3.86 19.44
CA THR A 177 8.77 -4.68 18.59
C THR A 177 7.90 -5.69 17.84
N LEU A 178 7.95 -5.67 16.51
CA LEU A 178 7.32 -6.67 15.65
C LEU A 178 8.37 -7.71 15.26
N ARG A 179 8.03 -8.99 15.45
CA ARG A 179 8.84 -10.12 15.02
C ARG A 179 8.07 -10.98 14.04
N ILE A 180 8.68 -11.27 12.90
CA ILE A 180 8.14 -12.16 11.86
C ILE A 180 9.11 -13.33 11.68
N GLY A 181 8.64 -14.54 11.98
CA GLY A 181 9.50 -15.73 12.00
C GLY A 181 10.63 -15.61 13.03
N CYS A 182 11.82 -16.10 12.69
CA CYS A 182 13.02 -16.04 13.53
C CYS A 182 14.03 -14.97 13.12
N LEU A 183 13.89 -14.40 11.92
CA LEU A 183 14.93 -13.55 11.31
C LEU A 183 14.55 -12.07 11.24
N HIS A 184 13.27 -11.73 11.22
CA HIS A 184 12.84 -10.34 11.09
C HIS A 184 12.37 -9.80 12.42
N MET A 185 12.97 -8.68 12.83
CA MET A 185 12.59 -7.93 14.01
C MET A 185 12.74 -6.43 13.72
N GLU A 186 11.71 -5.65 14.07
CA GLU A 186 11.73 -4.20 13.86
C GLU A 186 10.92 -3.47 14.93
N ASP A 187 11.29 -2.22 15.16
CA ASP A 187 10.50 -1.31 15.99
C ASP A 187 9.42 -0.64 15.14
N ILE A 188 8.18 -0.73 15.61
CA ILE A 188 6.99 -0.31 14.87
C ILE A 188 6.02 0.44 15.79
N THR A 189 5.26 1.36 15.20
CA THR A 189 4.14 2.02 15.87
C THR A 189 2.86 1.73 15.10
N PHE A 190 1.78 1.43 15.81
CA PHE A 190 0.50 1.12 15.22
C PHE A 190 -0.54 2.20 15.51
N MET A 191 -1.38 2.42 14.51
CA MET A 191 -2.59 3.20 14.60
C MET A 191 -3.78 2.32 14.99
N TRP A 192 -4.75 2.88 15.70
CA TRP A 192 -6.03 2.20 15.90
C TRP A 192 -7.19 3.19 15.89
N ALA A 193 -8.35 2.72 15.43
CA ALA A 193 -9.60 3.48 15.40
C ALA A 193 -10.66 2.78 16.25
N THR A 194 -11.48 3.56 16.95
CA THR A 194 -12.71 3.04 17.55
C THR A 194 -13.73 2.80 16.43
N LEU A 195 -13.91 1.54 16.03
CA LEU A 195 -14.95 1.16 15.08
C LEU A 195 -16.31 1.37 15.75
N ALA A 196 -17.21 2.13 15.11
CA ALA A 196 -18.56 2.39 15.64
C ALA A 196 -19.57 1.28 15.31
N LEU A 197 -19.23 0.37 14.40
CA LEU A 197 -20.02 -0.79 14.03
C LEU A 197 -19.04 -1.93 13.71
N GLU A 198 -19.39 -3.14 14.13
CA GLU A 198 -18.67 -4.37 13.78
C GLU A 198 -18.69 -4.57 12.26
N LEU A 199 -17.73 -3.97 11.57
CA LEU A 199 -17.35 -4.34 10.22
C LEU A 199 -15.83 -4.55 10.19
N PRO A 200 -15.36 -5.72 9.74
CA PRO A 200 -13.96 -6.10 9.82
C PRO A 200 -13.16 -5.26 8.84
N LEU A 201 -12.29 -4.39 9.36
CA LEU A 201 -11.43 -3.54 8.55
C LEU A 201 -9.95 -3.92 8.70
N LEU A 202 -9.29 -3.72 7.56
CA LEU A 202 -8.06 -4.31 7.07
C LEU A 202 -6.80 -3.99 7.90
N SER A 203 -5.92 -5.00 7.96
CA SER A 203 -4.68 -5.13 8.74
C SER A 203 -4.82 -5.20 10.28
N ASN A 204 -5.21 -6.41 10.71
CA ASN A 204 -4.65 -7.23 11.81
C ASN A 204 -4.78 -6.72 13.25
N VAL A 205 -5.51 -7.38 14.14
CA VAL A 205 -5.63 -8.82 14.37
C VAL A 205 -7.03 -9.13 14.83
N SER A 206 -7.64 -10.12 14.22
CA SER A 206 -8.90 -10.68 14.67
C SER A 206 -8.59 -11.99 15.38
N SER A 207 -8.88 -12.04 16.69
CA SER A 207 -9.05 -13.30 17.40
C SER A 207 -10.43 -13.82 17.02
N ASN A 208 -10.48 -14.89 16.23
CA ASN A 208 -11.67 -15.73 16.18
C ASN A 208 -11.31 -17.03 16.89
N ASN A 209 -11.83 -17.19 18.10
CA ASN A 209 -11.99 -18.50 18.71
C ASN A 209 -13.46 -18.61 19.09
N GLU A 210 -14.29 -19.00 18.13
CA GLU A 210 -15.58 -19.61 18.44
C GLU A 210 -15.28 -21.01 19.00
N MET A 211 -15.37 -21.17 20.32
CA MET A 211 -15.79 -22.44 20.88
C MET A 211 -17.25 -22.27 21.30
N ILE A 212 -18.12 -22.99 20.60
CA ILE A 212 -19.53 -23.15 20.92
C ILE A 212 -19.65 -23.89 22.26
N ASN A 213 -20.45 -23.29 23.15
CA ASN A 213 -20.95 -23.71 24.47
C ASN A 213 -21.74 -25.05 24.40
N PRO A 214 -22.17 -25.74 25.49
CA PRO A 214 -22.69 -25.17 26.75
C PRO A 214 -22.21 -25.91 28.03
N SER A 215 -22.33 -25.32 29.22
CA SER A 215 -23.43 -25.65 30.14
C SER A 215 -23.42 -24.75 31.36
N SER A 216 -24.62 -24.29 31.70
CA SER A 216 -25.05 -23.67 32.96
C SER A 216 -24.47 -24.34 34.20
N THR A 217 -24.20 -23.57 35.25
CA THR A 217 -24.72 -23.80 36.62
C THR A 217 -24.36 -22.61 37.51
N THR A 218 -25.43 -22.00 38.03
CA THR A 218 -25.58 -21.11 39.19
C THR A 218 -24.70 -21.50 40.39
N TYR A 219 -24.21 -20.54 41.17
CA TYR A 219 -24.41 -20.45 42.64
C TYR A 219 -23.58 -19.28 43.21
N LEU A 220 -24.34 -18.33 43.81
CA LEU A 220 -24.01 -17.31 44.81
C LEU A 220 -22.90 -16.30 44.51
#